data_AF-A0A921HBD8-F1
#
_entry.id   AF-A0A921HBD8-F1
#
_cell.length_a   1.000
_cell.length_b   1.000
_cell.length_c   1.000
_cell.angle_alpha   90.00
_cell.angle_beta   90.00
_cell.angle_gamma   90.00
#
_symmetry.space_group_name_H-M   'P 1'
#
loop_
_entity.id
_entity.type
_entity.pdbx_description
1 polymer ?
#
loop_
_entity_poly.entity_id
_entity_poly.type
_entity_poly.pdbx_seq_one_letter_code
_entity_poly.pdbx_strand_id
1 'polypeptide(L)'
;MNTLTNYFQERLVEAGFPADLKLEWSLNYRQDKGHVAFYGDISYQDLFNLFNYVYPNKKYKHQRLERLIRSIFGMEGHISIVKTSFYSRGMEVNTPCSKDFLWNDFVHDLWAYIQDVSCQLESEGYKILKDMNIFKC
;
A
#
# COMPACT_ATOMS: atom_id res chain seq x y z
N MET A 1 -20.45 4.84 -4.06
CA MET A 1 -19.47 4.34 -3.05
C MET A 1 -19.90 4.80 -1.68
N ASN A 2 -19.69 3.98 -0.64
CA ASN A 2 -19.98 4.32 0.75
C ASN A 2 -18.96 5.36 1.25
N THR A 3 -19.36 6.30 2.13
CA THR A 3 -18.52 7.36 2.70
C THR A 3 -17.18 6.85 3.23
N LEU A 4 -17.17 5.67 3.85
CA LEU A 4 -15.94 5.05 4.37
C LEU A 4 -15.00 4.55 3.27
N THR A 5 -15.55 4.07 2.15
CA THR A 5 -14.77 3.63 0.98
C THR A 5 -14.10 4.82 0.31
N ASN A 6 -14.81 5.95 0.20
CA ASN A 6 -14.20 7.19 -0.31
C ASN A 6 -13.08 7.68 0.61
N TYR A 7 -13.31 7.65 1.92
CA TYR A 7 -12.29 8.03 2.90
C TYR A 7 -11.01 7.20 2.76
N PHE A 8 -11.13 5.86 2.70
CA PHE A 8 -9.97 5.00 2.50
C PHE A 8 -9.27 5.25 1.16
N GLN A 9 -10.04 5.48 0.09
CA GLN A 9 -9.47 5.80 -1.22
C GLN A 9 -8.66 7.10 -1.18
N GLU A 10 -9.20 8.15 -0.57
CA GLU A 10 -8.51 9.44 -0.40
C GLU A 10 -7.22 9.27 0.41
N ARG A 11 -7.28 8.53 1.52
CA ARG A 11 -6.13 8.27 2.38
C ARG A 11 -5.03 7.45 1.69
N LEU A 12 -5.40 6.48 0.85
CA LEU A 12 -4.44 5.73 0.02
C LEU A 12 -3.70 6.65 -0.95
N VAL A 13 -4.43 7.55 -1.61
CA VAL A 13 -3.85 8.53 -2.53
C VAL A 13 -2.95 9.53 -1.79
N GLU A 14 -3.36 10.00 -0.60
CA GLU A 14 -2.52 10.85 0.25
C GLU A 14 -1.21 10.14 0.67
N ALA A 15 -1.27 8.82 0.88
CA ALA A 15 -0.12 7.96 1.14
C ALA A 15 0.72 7.62 -0.11
N GLY A 16 0.38 8.18 -1.27
CA GLY A 16 1.15 8.06 -2.51
C GLY A 16 0.82 6.82 -3.35
N PHE A 17 -0.20 6.03 -2.99
CA PHE A 17 -0.67 4.91 -3.81
C PHE A 17 -1.56 5.38 -4.96
N PRO A 18 -1.59 4.65 -6.09
CA PRO A 18 -2.41 5.04 -7.22
C PRO A 18 -3.91 4.85 -6.92
N ALA A 19 -4.73 5.70 -7.55
CA ALA A 19 -6.16 5.79 -7.26
C ALA A 19 -6.98 4.62 -7.84
N ASP A 20 -6.39 3.80 -8.70
CA ASP A 20 -7.01 2.66 -9.38
C ASP A 20 -6.78 1.34 -8.64
N LEU A 21 -6.07 1.34 -7.50
CA LEU A 21 -5.99 0.15 -6.64
C LEU A 21 -7.38 -0.27 -6.17
N LYS A 22 -7.63 -1.58 -6.22
CA LYS A 22 -8.83 -2.18 -5.66
C LYS A 22 -8.74 -2.14 -4.15
N LEU A 23 -9.82 -1.70 -3.52
CA LEU A 23 -9.95 -1.61 -2.07
C LEU A 23 -11.01 -2.58 -1.56
N GLU A 24 -10.66 -3.37 -0.56
CA GLU A 24 -11.57 -4.25 0.16
C GLU A 24 -11.41 -4.05 1.66
N TRP A 25 -12.51 -3.97 2.38
CA TRP A 25 -12.44 -3.82 3.83
C TRP A 25 -13.62 -4.49 4.52
N SER A 26 -13.38 -4.94 5.75
CA SER A 26 -14.39 -5.45 6.66
C SER A 26 -13.98 -5.05 8.08
N LEU A 27 -14.76 -4.16 8.69
CA LEU A 27 -14.54 -3.71 10.06
C LEU A 27 -15.65 -4.29 10.95
N ASN A 28 -15.34 -5.37 11.67
CA ASN A 28 -16.29 -6.06 12.54
C ASN A 28 -16.02 -5.72 14.01
N TYR A 29 -16.99 -5.11 14.69
CA TYR A 29 -16.85 -4.62 16.08
C TYR A 29 -16.60 -5.72 17.13
N ARG A 30 -16.93 -6.99 16.84
CA ARG A 30 -16.90 -8.08 17.84
C ARG A 30 -15.71 -9.03 17.76
N GLN A 31 -14.84 -8.88 16.78
CA GLN A 31 -13.67 -9.74 16.64
C GLN A 31 -12.56 -8.85 16.10
N ASP A 32 -11.39 -8.85 16.75
CA ASP A 32 -10.16 -8.13 16.36
C ASP A 32 -9.61 -8.62 14.99
N LYS A 33 -10.48 -8.60 13.99
CA LYS A 33 -10.38 -9.16 12.63
C LYS A 33 -10.87 -8.12 11.62
N GLY A 34 -10.77 -6.84 11.99
CA GLY A 34 -10.83 -5.78 11.00
C GLY A 34 -9.76 -6.01 9.96
N HIS A 35 -10.05 -5.66 8.71
CA HIS A 35 -8.99 -5.52 7.73
C HIS A 35 -9.38 -4.48 6.70
N VAL A 36 -8.38 -3.71 6.26
CA VAL A 36 -8.44 -2.88 5.07
C VAL A 36 -7.32 -3.35 4.16
N ALA A 37 -7.66 -3.97 3.04
CA ALA A 37 -6.72 -4.48 2.06
C ALA A 37 -6.84 -3.68 0.76
N PHE A 38 -5.72 -3.47 0.11
CA PHE A 38 -5.68 -2.85 -1.21
C PHE A 38 -4.71 -3.60 -2.10
N TYR A 39 -5.06 -3.74 -3.38
CA TYR A 39 -4.31 -4.57 -4.32
C TYR A 39 -4.54 -4.12 -5.77
N GLY A 40 -3.59 -4.43 -6.64
CA GLY A 40 -3.58 -3.95 -8.02
C GLY A 40 -2.17 -3.69 -8.51
N ASP A 41 -2.09 -3.21 -9.74
CA ASP A 41 -0.81 -2.91 -10.39
C ASP A 41 -0.35 -1.51 -10.03
N ILE A 42 0.96 -1.38 -9.83
CA ILE A 42 1.64 -0.11 -9.59
C ILE A 42 2.52 0.15 -10.79
N SER A 43 2.22 1.23 -11.50
CA SER A 43 2.99 1.65 -12.65
C SER A 43 4.41 2.07 -12.25
N TYR A 44 5.32 2.11 -13.23
CA TYR A 44 6.65 2.68 -13.04
C TYR A 44 6.63 4.08 -12.39
N GLN A 45 5.70 4.94 -12.80
CA GLN A 45 5.62 6.32 -12.31
C GLN A 45 5.16 6.35 -10.86
N ASP A 46 4.17 5.54 -10.51
CA ASP A 46 3.65 5.45 -9.14
C ASP A 46 4.67 4.81 -8.20
N LEU A 47 5.47 3.85 -8.70
CA LEU A 47 6.54 3.25 -7.93
C LEU A 47 7.61 4.27 -7.55
N PHE A 48 7.94 5.18 -8.47
CA PHE A 48 8.87 6.27 -8.19
C PHE A 48 8.29 7.26 -7.17
N ASN A 49 6.98 7.52 -7.22
CA ASN A 49 6.30 8.32 -6.21
C ASN A 49 6.37 7.65 -4.84
N LEU A 50 6.00 6.36 -4.73
CA LEU A 50 6.07 5.58 -3.49
C LEU A 50 7.47 5.55 -2.89
N PHE A 51 8.52 5.52 -3.72
CA PHE A 51 9.89 5.63 -3.23
C PHE A 51 10.14 6.92 -2.42
N ASN A 52 9.56 8.04 -2.85
CA ASN A 52 9.71 9.32 -2.13
C ASN A 52 9.04 9.27 -0.74
N TYR A 53 7.97 8.50 -0.61
CA TYR A 53 7.27 8.28 0.66
C TYR A 53 8.03 7.33 1.58
N VAL A 54 8.61 6.26 1.05
CA VAL A 54 9.38 5.27 1.82
C VAL A 54 10.75 5.83 2.26
N TYR A 55 11.42 6.60 1.41
CA TYR A 55 12.73 7.20 1.73
C TYR A 55 12.75 8.73 1.56
N PRO A 56 12.06 9.46 2.44
CA PRO A 56 12.08 10.91 2.40
C PRO A 56 13.54 11.41 2.56
N ASN A 57 13.95 12.33 1.69
CA ASN A 57 15.24 13.02 1.71
C ASN A 57 16.49 12.22 1.27
N LYS A 58 16.35 11.09 0.56
CA LYS A 58 17.50 10.27 0.14
C LYS A 58 17.92 10.45 -1.32
N LYS A 59 18.02 11.69 -1.85
CA LYS A 59 18.27 12.02 -3.28
C LYS A 59 19.22 11.09 -4.05
N TYR A 60 20.35 10.69 -3.45
CA TYR A 60 21.31 9.77 -4.08
C TYR A 60 20.73 8.36 -4.34
N LYS A 61 19.88 7.85 -3.44
CA LYS A 61 19.16 6.59 -3.64
C LYS A 61 18.12 6.71 -4.76
N HIS A 62 17.51 7.89 -4.98
CA HIS A 62 16.50 8.08 -6.05
C HIS A 62 17.11 7.87 -7.43
N GLN A 63 18.22 8.55 -7.73
CA GLN A 63 18.85 8.43 -9.06
C GLN A 63 19.34 7.00 -9.34
N ARG A 64 19.85 6.31 -8.31
CA ARG A 64 20.28 4.93 -8.45
C ARG A 64 19.08 4.00 -8.62
N LEU A 65 18.02 4.18 -7.83
CA LEU A 65 16.82 3.35 -7.95
C LEU A 65 16.13 3.58 -9.29
N GLU A 66 16.01 4.82 -9.78
CA GLU A 66 15.40 5.08 -11.09
C GLU A 66 16.08 4.29 -12.20
N ARG A 67 17.42 4.29 -12.22
CA ARG A 67 18.20 3.49 -13.17
C ARG A 67 17.98 1.99 -12.98
N LEU A 68 17.89 1.52 -11.74
CA LEU A 68 17.63 0.11 -11.44
C LEU A 68 16.24 -0.31 -11.89
N ILE A 69 15.20 0.46 -11.59
CA ILE A 69 13.83 0.17 -12.01
C ILE A 69 13.79 0.12 -13.55
N ARG A 70 14.35 1.12 -14.26
CA ARG A 70 14.43 1.08 -15.73
C ARG A 70 15.15 -0.17 -16.26
N SER A 71 16.21 -0.61 -15.58
CA SER A 71 16.97 -1.80 -15.96
C SER A 71 16.23 -3.12 -15.67
N ILE A 72 15.40 -3.16 -14.63
CA ILE A 72 14.65 -4.36 -14.21
C ILE A 72 13.36 -4.51 -15.04
N PHE A 73 12.68 -3.39 -15.29
CA PHE A 73 11.32 -3.35 -15.83
C PHE A 73 11.24 -2.92 -17.30
N GLY A 74 12.30 -2.34 -17.87
CA GLY A 74 12.22 -1.72 -19.20
C GLY A 74 11.28 -0.51 -19.21
N MET A 75 10.60 -0.27 -20.33
CA MET A 75 9.64 0.85 -20.48
C MET A 75 8.19 0.52 -20.07
N GLU A 76 7.85 -0.75 -19.87
CA GLU A 76 6.46 -1.21 -19.68
C GLU A 76 6.22 -2.00 -18.38
N GLY A 77 7.22 -2.13 -17.51
CA GLY A 77 7.07 -2.95 -16.33
C GLY A 77 6.29 -2.28 -15.19
N HIS A 78 5.56 -3.12 -14.47
CA HIS A 78 4.80 -2.81 -13.27
C HIS A 78 5.18 -3.80 -12.17
N ILE A 79 4.88 -3.44 -10.93
CA ILE A 79 4.78 -4.40 -9.83
C ILE A 79 3.32 -4.55 -9.44
N SER A 80 2.96 -5.64 -8.78
CA SER A 80 1.58 -5.81 -8.31
C SER A 80 1.57 -6.00 -6.81
N ILE A 81 0.71 -5.25 -6.12
CA ILE A 81 0.29 -5.64 -4.78
C ILE A 81 -0.76 -6.72 -4.98
N VAL A 82 -0.48 -7.91 -4.48
CA VAL A 82 -1.41 -9.03 -4.52
C VAL A 82 -1.94 -9.31 -3.13
N LYS A 83 -3.25 -9.56 -3.07
CA LYS A 83 -3.88 -10.00 -1.85
C LYS A 83 -3.53 -11.47 -1.61
N THR A 84 -2.89 -11.75 -0.49
CA THR A 84 -2.75 -13.08 0.07
C THR A 84 -3.78 -13.29 1.19
N SER A 85 -3.83 -14.48 1.81
CA SER A 85 -5.00 -14.90 2.57
C SER A 85 -5.49 -13.90 3.63
N PHE A 86 -6.81 -13.86 3.85
CA PHE A 86 -7.49 -12.95 4.78
C PHE A 86 -7.03 -13.07 6.24
N TYR A 87 -6.37 -14.17 6.64
CA TYR A 87 -6.05 -14.44 8.04
C TYR A 87 -4.67 -13.90 8.49
N SER A 88 -3.86 -13.40 7.56
CA SER A 88 -2.48 -12.98 7.83
C SER A 88 -2.16 -11.62 7.23
N ARG A 89 -3.00 -10.58 7.44
CA ARG A 89 -2.78 -9.23 6.87
C ARG A 89 -2.28 -9.29 5.42
N GLY A 90 -2.92 -10.19 4.65
CA GLY A 90 -2.33 -10.82 3.47
C GLY A 90 -2.22 -9.88 2.29
N MET A 91 -1.12 -9.13 2.23
CA MET A 91 -0.69 -8.37 1.08
C MET A 91 0.78 -8.71 0.84
N GLU A 92 1.09 -9.07 -0.40
CA GLU A 92 2.44 -9.32 -0.86
C GLU A 92 2.72 -8.44 -2.06
N VAL A 93 3.99 -8.11 -2.27
CA VAL A 93 4.43 -7.34 -3.43
C VAL A 93 5.06 -8.30 -4.41
N ASN A 94 4.38 -8.55 -5.53
CA ASN A 94 4.94 -9.31 -6.64
C ASN A 94 5.92 -8.43 -7.41
N THR A 95 7.20 -8.77 -7.31
CA THR A 95 8.29 -8.04 -7.95
C THR A 95 9.27 -8.98 -8.63
N PRO A 96 9.98 -8.53 -9.67
CA PRO A 96 11.12 -9.25 -10.20
C PRO A 96 12.20 -9.39 -9.13
N CYS A 97 12.76 -10.60 -9.02
CA CYS A 97 13.93 -10.83 -8.18
C CYS A 97 15.15 -10.09 -8.75
N SER A 98 15.86 -9.34 -7.91
CA SER A 98 17.11 -8.65 -8.29
C SER A 98 18.25 -9.05 -7.38
N LYS A 99 19.48 -9.06 -7.93
CA LYS A 99 20.71 -9.18 -7.14
C LYS A 99 21.14 -7.85 -6.51
N ASP A 100 20.49 -6.74 -6.88
CA ASP A 100 20.82 -5.43 -6.33
C ASP A 100 20.19 -5.24 -4.94
N PHE A 101 21.02 -4.97 -3.95
CA PHE A 101 20.61 -4.78 -2.56
C PHE A 101 19.68 -3.58 -2.37
N LEU A 102 19.84 -2.49 -3.13
CA LEU A 102 18.96 -1.32 -3.02
C LEU A 102 17.54 -1.64 -3.49
N TRP A 103 17.39 -2.50 -4.51
CA TRP A 103 16.07 -2.98 -4.92
C TRP A 103 15.42 -3.84 -3.84
N ASN A 104 16.18 -4.79 -3.29
CA ASN A 104 15.66 -5.69 -2.26
C ASN A 104 15.30 -4.95 -0.96
N ASP A 105 16.12 -3.98 -0.54
CA ASP A 105 15.83 -3.10 0.59
C ASP A 105 14.54 -2.31 0.33
N PHE A 106 14.40 -1.74 -0.87
CA PHE A 106 13.20 -0.98 -1.22
C PHE A 106 11.94 -1.85 -1.23
N VAL A 107 11.99 -3.06 -1.81
CA VAL A 107 10.83 -3.96 -1.82
C VAL A 107 10.45 -4.39 -0.40
N HIS A 108 11.44 -4.63 0.47
CA HIS A 108 11.21 -4.94 1.87
C HIS A 108 10.54 -3.77 2.62
N ASP A 109 11.07 -2.57 2.46
CA ASP A 109 10.53 -1.37 3.12
C ASP A 109 9.15 -0.99 2.55
N LEU A 110 8.92 -1.21 1.25
CA LEU A 110 7.61 -1.03 0.61
C LEU A 110 6.57 -2.00 1.18
N TRP A 111 6.95 -3.26 1.41
CA TRP A 111 6.06 -4.22 2.03
C TRP A 111 5.66 -3.80 3.45
N ALA A 112 6.61 -3.34 4.26
CA ALA A 112 6.33 -2.80 5.59
C ALA A 112 5.41 -1.57 5.50
N TYR A 113 5.66 -0.65 4.57
CA TYR A 113 4.85 0.54 4.36
C TYR A 113 3.40 0.21 3.99
N ILE A 114 3.17 -0.78 3.12
CA ILE A 114 1.83 -1.26 2.75
C ILE A 114 1.08 -1.77 3.98
N GLN A 115 1.76 -2.52 4.86
CA GLN A 115 1.16 -3.03 6.09
C GLN A 115 0.82 -1.92 7.08
N ASP A 116 1.71 -0.95 7.24
CA ASP A 116 1.50 0.19 8.13
C ASP A 116 0.29 1.02 7.68
N VAL A 117 0.20 1.32 6.38
CA VAL A 117 -0.93 2.05 5.81
C VAL A 117 -2.23 1.27 5.98
N SER A 118 -2.24 -0.04 5.70
CA SER A 118 -3.41 -0.90 5.95
C SER A 118 -3.88 -0.83 7.41
N CYS A 119 -2.94 -0.94 8.37
CA CYS A 119 -3.26 -0.88 9.79
C CYS A 119 -3.78 0.50 10.21
N GLN A 120 -3.22 1.57 9.64
CA GLN A 120 -3.67 2.93 9.88
C GLN A 120 -5.11 3.13 9.40
N LEU A 121 -5.42 2.71 8.16
CA LEU A 121 -6.77 2.79 7.60
C LEU A 121 -7.78 2.00 8.43
N GLU A 122 -7.41 0.82 8.91
CA GLU A 122 -8.25 0.03 9.81
C GLU A 122 -8.57 0.79 11.10
N SER A 123 -7.54 1.35 11.74
CA SER A 123 -7.66 2.13 12.99
C SER A 123 -8.53 3.39 12.80
N GLU A 124 -8.32 4.12 11.70
CA GLU A 124 -9.10 5.30 11.33
C GLU A 124 -10.56 4.93 11.03
N GLY A 125 -10.76 3.83 10.30
CA GLY A 125 -12.09 3.29 10.00
C GLY A 125 -12.89 2.98 11.26
N TYR A 126 -12.28 2.31 12.24
CA TYR A 126 -12.93 2.04 13.52
C TYR A 126 -13.30 3.32 14.28
N LYS A 127 -12.44 4.34 14.27
CA LYS A 127 -12.74 5.64 14.90
C LYS A 127 -13.97 6.28 14.26
N ILE A 128 -14.02 6.31 12.92
CA ILE A 128 -15.16 6.88 12.17
C ILE A 128 -16.45 6.14 12.50
N LEU A 129 -16.44 4.80 12.49
CA LEU A 129 -17.63 4.02 12.80
C LEU A 129 -18.11 4.20 14.24
N LYS A 130 -17.19 4.39 15.19
CA LYS A 130 -17.49 4.72 16.59
C LYS A 130 -18.13 6.11 16.72
N ASP A 131 -17.57 7.11 16.05
CA ASP A 131 -18.07 8.49 16.08
C ASP A 131 -19.45 8.61 15.42
N MET A 132 -19.72 7.81 14.39
CA MET A 132 -21.02 7.71 13.73
C MET A 132 -22.10 6.99 14.57
N ASN A 133 -21.80 6.54 15.79
CA ASN A 133 -22.72 5.77 16.66
C ASN A 133 -23.28 4.48 16.04
N ILE A 134 -22.66 3.94 14.99
CA ILE A 134 -23.11 2.70 14.33
C ILE A 134 -22.98 1.49 15.28
N PHE A 135 -22.17 1.62 16.34
CA PHE A 135 -21.94 0.59 17.35
C PHE A 135 -22.44 0.93 18.76
N LYS A 136 -23.42 1.82 18.91
CA LYS A 136 -24.08 1.98 20.22
C LYS A 136 -24.86 0.71 20.59
N CYS A 137 -24.32 -0.06 21.51
CA CYS A 137 -25.10 -0.91 22.41
C CYS A 137 -26.07 -0.06 23.25
#